data_AF-A0A957S2E9-F1
#
_entry.id   AF-A0A957S2E9-F1
#
_cell.length_a   1.000
_cell.length_b   1.000
_cell.length_c   1.000
_cell.angle_alpha   90.00
_cell.angle_beta   90.00
_cell.angle_gamma   90.00
#
_symmetry.space_group_name_H-M   'P 1'
#
loop_
_entity.id
_entity.type
_entity.pdbx_description
1 polymer ?
#
loop_
_entity_poly.entity_id
_entity_poly.type
_entity_poly.pdbx_seq_one_letter_code
_entity_poly.pdbx_strand_id
1 'polypeptide(L)'
;MSEISKESKSPLLPERYPTPDFFVCDLFDAAPKGDMASMEHPIFSLSTKPDTRIRRYEHNGRFVEITPSVKGLATMHDRDVLIYCISQLMAGLNEGKQLSQVVRFKAYDLLQAT
;
A
#
# COMPACT_ATOMS: atom_id res chain seq x y z
N MET A 1 -22.53 -14.83 55.67
CA MET A 1 -21.89 -13.71 54.94
C MET A 1 -20.87 -14.32 53.99
N SER A 2 -21.20 -14.42 52.70
CA SER A 2 -20.25 -14.82 51.65
C SER A 2 -20.29 -13.75 50.59
N GLU A 3 -19.26 -12.91 50.55
CA GLU A 3 -19.08 -11.88 49.53
C GLU A 3 -18.80 -12.54 48.19
N ILE A 4 -19.63 -12.24 47.20
CA ILE A 4 -19.40 -12.62 45.81
C ILE A 4 -18.46 -11.57 45.23
N SER A 5 -17.20 -11.93 45.01
CA SER A 5 -16.23 -11.10 44.32
C SER A 5 -16.71 -10.81 42.89
N LYS A 6 -17.03 -9.55 42.63
CA LYS A 6 -17.46 -9.07 41.32
C LYS A 6 -16.20 -8.88 40.46
N GLU A 7 -15.80 -9.93 39.76
CA GLU A 7 -14.68 -9.89 38.84
C GLU A 7 -14.98 -8.87 37.72
N SER A 8 -14.22 -7.78 37.70
CA SER A 8 -14.36 -6.69 36.73
C SER A 8 -13.87 -7.15 35.36
N LYS A 9 -14.74 -7.79 34.59
CA LYS A 9 -14.44 -8.10 33.19
C LYS A 9 -14.34 -6.80 32.40
N SER A 10 -13.19 -6.59 31.76
CA SER A 10 -13.01 -5.47 30.82
C SER A 10 -14.16 -5.48 29.80
N PRO A 11 -14.82 -4.34 29.54
CA PRO A 11 -15.91 -4.26 28.56
C PRO A 11 -15.40 -4.43 27.11
N LEU A 12 -14.08 -4.46 26.92
CA LEU A 12 -13.46 -4.61 25.62
C LEU A 12 -13.28 -6.07 25.25
N LEU A 13 -13.46 -6.36 23.97
CA LEU A 13 -13.12 -7.67 23.41
C LEU A 13 -11.62 -7.93 23.61
N PRO A 14 -11.20 -9.19 23.83
CA PRO A 14 -9.79 -9.56 23.88
C PRO A 14 -9.09 -9.07 22.61
N GLU A 15 -7.85 -8.59 22.74
CA GLU A 15 -7.04 -8.17 21.60
C GLU A 15 -6.75 -9.39 20.72
N ARG A 16 -7.48 -9.51 19.60
CA ARG A 16 -7.40 -10.68 18.71
C ARG A 16 -6.28 -10.55 17.68
N TYR A 17 -5.81 -9.32 17.44
CA TYR A 17 -4.82 -8.98 16.44
C TYR A 17 -3.72 -8.13 17.09
N PRO A 18 -2.68 -8.74 17.69
CA PRO A 18 -1.58 -8.02 18.32
C PRO A 18 -0.61 -7.39 17.32
N THR A 19 -0.78 -7.68 16.03
CA THR A 19 -0.06 -7.02 14.95
C THR A 19 -0.64 -5.62 14.82
N PRO A 20 0.16 -4.54 15.01
CA PRO A 20 -0.33 -3.21 14.70
C PRO A 20 -0.79 -3.22 13.24
N ASP A 21 -1.95 -2.61 12.97
CA ASP A 21 -2.40 -2.36 11.61
C ASP A 21 -1.23 -1.71 10.86
N PHE A 22 -0.52 -2.49 10.04
CA PHE A 22 0.46 -1.95 9.12
C PHE A 22 -0.34 -1.04 8.23
N PHE A 23 -0.25 0.28 8.43
CA PHE A 23 -0.99 1.32 7.71
C PHE A 23 -1.65 0.71 6.49
N VAL A 24 -2.87 0.20 6.68
CA VAL A 24 -3.74 -0.04 5.58
C VAL A 24 -4.00 1.39 5.17
N CYS A 25 -3.16 1.90 4.26
CA CYS A 25 -3.57 3.01 3.45
C CYS A 25 -4.74 2.40 2.71
N ASP A 26 -5.92 2.46 3.35
CA ASP A 26 -7.14 1.93 2.84
C ASP A 26 -7.22 2.50 1.45
N LEU A 27 -6.91 1.68 0.45
CA LEU A 27 -6.96 2.13 -0.94
C LEU A 27 -8.41 2.53 -1.29
N PHE A 28 -9.35 2.18 -0.41
CA PHE A 28 -10.76 2.53 -0.41
C PHE A 28 -11.19 3.64 0.59
N ASP A 29 -10.53 3.84 1.74
CA ASP A 29 -10.84 4.89 2.76
C ASP A 29 -9.92 6.12 2.64
N ALA A 30 -8.79 5.99 1.94
CA ALA A 30 -8.28 7.03 1.07
C ALA A 30 -9.24 7.17 -0.12
N ALA A 31 -10.46 7.64 0.15
CA ALA A 31 -11.37 8.15 -0.87
C ALA A 31 -10.55 8.96 -1.90
N PRO A 32 -10.82 8.85 -3.21
CA PRO A 32 -9.97 9.37 -4.27
C PRO A 32 -9.90 10.90 -4.25
N LYS A 33 -9.11 11.41 -3.32
CA LYS A 33 -8.48 12.72 -3.32
C LYS A 33 -6.96 12.55 -3.41
N GLY A 34 -6.46 11.32 -3.24
CA GLY A 34 -5.05 11.00 -3.02
C GLY A 34 -4.16 10.86 -4.27
N ASP A 35 -4.70 10.88 -5.48
CA ASP A 35 -3.88 11.02 -6.69
C ASP A 35 -4.69 11.53 -7.90
N MET A 36 -5.18 12.77 -7.84
CA MET A 36 -5.82 13.40 -9.01
C MET A 36 -4.88 13.41 -10.23
N ALA A 37 -3.57 13.51 -10.00
CA ALA A 37 -2.58 13.55 -11.06
C ALA A 37 -2.47 12.21 -11.82
N SER A 38 -2.52 11.06 -11.14
CA SER A 38 -2.58 9.75 -11.82
C SER A 38 -3.95 9.43 -12.39
N MET A 39 -5.04 10.07 -11.92
CA MET A 39 -6.33 9.99 -12.62
C MET A 39 -6.31 10.80 -13.93
N GLU A 40 -5.60 11.92 -13.96
CA GLU A 40 -5.35 12.69 -15.18
C GLU A 40 -4.37 11.95 -16.12
N HIS A 41 -3.41 11.23 -15.55
CA HIS A 41 -2.30 10.60 -16.25
C HIS A 41 -2.04 9.16 -15.76
N PRO A 42 -2.80 8.15 -16.23
CA PRO A 42 -2.68 6.79 -15.72
C PRO A 42 -1.32 6.17 -16.02
N ILE A 43 -0.50 6.04 -14.96
CA ILE A 43 0.83 5.40 -14.99
C ILE A 43 0.77 3.88 -14.79
N PHE A 44 -0.36 3.34 -14.32
CA PHE A 44 -0.58 1.91 -14.15
C PHE A 44 -1.68 1.41 -15.09
N SER A 45 -1.49 0.22 -15.65
CA SER A 45 -2.47 -0.48 -16.49
C SER A 45 -3.49 -1.25 -15.63
N LEU A 46 -4.77 -1.14 -16.01
CA LEU A 46 -5.85 -2.00 -15.53
C LEU A 46 -5.95 -3.31 -16.31
N SER A 47 -5.30 -3.39 -17.48
CA SER A 47 -5.32 -4.60 -18.31
C SER A 47 -4.21 -5.56 -17.89
N THR A 48 -4.53 -6.85 -17.89
CA THR A 48 -3.57 -7.95 -17.78
C THR A 48 -2.79 -8.20 -19.08
N LYS A 49 -3.20 -7.57 -20.19
CA LYS A 49 -2.44 -7.63 -21.44
C LYS A 49 -1.29 -6.62 -21.41
N PRO A 50 -0.07 -7.03 -21.81
CA PRO A 50 1.06 -6.11 -21.88
C PRO A 50 0.76 -4.90 -22.77
N ASP A 51 0.83 -3.70 -22.20
CA ASP A 51 0.71 -2.45 -22.94
C ASP A 51 2.10 -1.82 -23.12
N THR A 52 2.62 -1.83 -24.34
CA THR A 52 3.96 -1.33 -24.67
C THR A 52 3.94 0.09 -25.24
N ARG A 53 2.78 0.76 -25.26
CA ARG A 53 2.64 2.10 -25.83
C ARG A 53 3.31 3.14 -24.93
N ILE A 54 4.21 3.91 -25.53
CA ILE A 54 4.76 5.11 -24.89
C ILE A 54 3.63 6.13 -24.71
N ARG A 55 3.50 6.66 -23.50
CA ARG A 55 2.51 7.69 -23.17
C ARG A 55 3.25 8.94 -22.79
N ARG A 56 2.79 10.08 -23.31
CA ARG A 56 3.28 11.40 -22.91
C ARG A 56 2.10 12.23 -22.49
N TYR A 57 2.19 12.75 -21.29
CA TYR A 57 1.19 13.60 -20.68
C TYR A 57 1.80 14.99 -20.49
N GLU A 58 1.10 16.04 -20.90
CA GLU A 58 1.60 17.42 -20.82
C GLU A 58 0.54 18.31 -20.17
N HIS A 59 0.98 19.12 -19.21
CA HIS A 59 0.13 20.07 -18.48
C HIS A 59 0.98 21.29 -18.07
N ASN A 60 0.54 22.50 -18.41
CA ASN A 60 1.21 23.77 -18.07
C ASN A 60 2.72 23.81 -18.40
N GLY A 61 3.12 23.32 -19.59
CA GLY A 61 4.51 23.30 -20.04
C GLY A 61 5.40 22.28 -19.32
N ARG A 62 4.83 21.42 -18.48
CA ARG A 62 5.49 20.27 -17.86
C ARG A 62 4.97 19.01 -18.52
N PHE A 63 5.82 17.99 -18.65
CA PHE A 63 5.41 16.72 -19.19
C PHE A 63 5.92 15.54 -18.36
N VAL A 64 5.19 14.43 -18.47
CA VAL A 64 5.58 13.11 -17.96
C VAL A 64 5.53 12.15 -19.13
N GLU A 65 6.63 11.46 -19.38
CA GLU A 65 6.72 10.41 -20.40
C GLU A 65 6.92 9.06 -19.72
N ILE A 66 6.10 8.09 -20.11
CA ILE A 66 6.11 6.73 -19.60
C ILE A 66 6.51 5.83 -20.75
N THR A 67 7.66 5.18 -20.59
CA THR A 67 8.22 4.25 -21.57
C THR A 67 8.14 2.83 -20.99
N PRO A 68 7.12 2.04 -21.37
CA PRO A 68 7.03 0.66 -20.93
C PRO A 68 8.20 -0.19 -21.46
N SER A 69 8.46 -1.31 -20.78
CA SER A 69 9.38 -2.33 -21.29
C SER A 69 8.66 -3.31 -22.23
N VAL A 70 9.40 -4.29 -22.77
CA VAL A 70 8.81 -5.43 -23.50
C VAL A 70 7.81 -6.25 -22.67
N LYS A 71 7.86 -6.14 -21.33
CA LYS A 71 6.91 -6.77 -20.41
C LYS A 71 5.59 -5.99 -20.28
N GLY A 72 5.51 -4.80 -20.89
CA GLY A 72 4.38 -3.89 -20.79
C GLY A 72 4.52 -2.88 -19.66
N LEU A 73 3.51 -2.02 -19.57
CA LEU A 73 3.33 -1.03 -18.52
C LEU A 73 3.05 -1.73 -17.18
N ALA A 74 3.56 -1.18 -16.08
CA ALA A 74 3.23 -1.63 -14.74
C ALA A 74 1.72 -1.66 -14.54
N THR A 75 1.20 -2.68 -13.88
CA THR A 75 -0.22 -2.90 -13.63
C THR A 75 -0.64 -2.38 -12.25
N MET A 76 -1.94 -2.37 -11.97
CA MET A 76 -2.43 -2.12 -10.61
C MET A 76 -1.87 -3.13 -9.59
N HIS A 77 -1.61 -4.38 -9.99
CA HIS A 77 -0.98 -5.35 -9.08
C HIS A 77 0.45 -4.95 -8.71
N ASP A 78 1.21 -4.39 -9.66
CA ASP A 78 2.55 -3.87 -9.39
C ASP A 78 2.50 -2.65 -8.46
N ARG A 79 1.43 -1.84 -8.54
CA ARG A 79 1.18 -0.73 -7.62
C ARG A 79 1.03 -1.23 -6.19
N ASP A 80 0.29 -2.30 -5.96
CA ASP A 80 0.07 -2.86 -4.62
C ASP A 80 1.39 -3.32 -3.98
N VAL A 81 2.28 -3.92 -4.76
CA VAL A 81 3.63 -4.30 -4.31
C VAL A 81 4.45 -3.06 -3.90
N LEU A 82 4.38 -1.98 -4.68
CA LEU A 82 5.09 -0.74 -4.38
C LEU A 82 4.56 -0.10 -3.09
N ILE A 83 3.23 -0.02 -2.93
CA ILE A 83 2.59 0.50 -1.72
C ILE A 83 3.04 -0.31 -0.51
N TYR A 84 2.98 -1.64 -0.59
CA TYR A 84 3.43 -2.52 0.49
C TYR A 84 4.90 -2.26 0.86
N CYS A 85 5.80 -2.19 -0.12
CA CYS A 85 7.22 -1.94 0.14
C CYS A 85 7.45 -0.58 0.82
N ILE A 86 6.74 0.46 0.39
CA ILE A 86 6.81 1.79 1.00
C ILE A 86 6.32 1.73 2.45
N SER A 87 5.20 1.05 2.72
CA SER A 87 4.68 0.86 4.07
C SER A 87 5.70 0.17 4.99
N GLN A 88 6.39 -0.87 4.51
CA GLN A 88 7.45 -1.52 5.29
C GLN A 88 8.65 -0.62 5.56
N LEU A 89 9.05 0.21 4.58
CA LEU A 89 10.13 1.18 4.76
C LEU A 89 9.76 2.25 5.78
N MET A 90 8.53 2.78 5.71
CA MET A 90 8.03 3.79 6.66
C MET A 90 7.90 3.22 8.07
N ALA A 91 7.40 1.99 8.22
CA ALA A 91 7.36 1.30 9.50
C ALA A 91 8.78 1.14 10.09
N GLY A 92 9.74 0.70 9.28
CA GLY A 92 11.14 0.60 9.70
C GLY A 92 11.74 1.95 10.10
N LEU A 93 11.43 3.02 9.37
CA LEU A 93 11.89 4.38 9.69
C LEU A 93 11.32 4.87 11.03
N ASN A 94 10.03 4.62 11.27
CA ASN A 94 9.35 4.99 12.53
C ASN A 94 9.93 4.23 13.73
N GLU A 95 10.44 3.01 13.50
CA GLU A 95 11.18 2.22 14.50
C GLU A 95 12.66 2.64 14.64
N GLY A 96 13.10 3.68 13.93
CA GLY A 96 14.48 4.18 13.97
C GLY A 96 15.49 3.28 13.24
N LYS A 97 15.02 2.35 12.39
CA LYS A 97 15.91 1.49 11.58
C LYS A 97 16.48 2.27 10.41
N GLN A 98 17.70 1.93 10.01
CA GLN A 98 18.28 2.45 8.77
C GLN A 98 17.62 1.81 7.55
N LEU A 99 17.30 2.64 6.55
CA LEU A 99 16.71 2.19 5.30
C LEU A 99 17.76 1.52 4.39
N SER A 100 17.31 0.54 3.63
CA SER A 100 18.08 -0.17 2.61
C SER A 100 17.43 0.04 1.25
N GLN A 101 18.25 0.07 0.19
CA GLN A 101 17.73 0.04 -1.19
C GLN A 101 17.13 -1.32 -1.57
N VAL A 102 17.34 -2.35 -0.74
CA VAL A 102 16.80 -3.70 -0.94
C VAL A 102 15.79 -4.00 0.16
N VAL A 103 14.53 -4.21 -0.26
CA VAL A 103 13.44 -4.67 0.61
C VAL A 103 13.29 -6.18 0.47
N ARG A 104 13.20 -6.91 1.59
CA ARG A 104 12.94 -8.35 1.62
C ARG A 104 11.76 -8.64 2.51
N PHE A 105 10.78 -9.35 1.98
CA PHE A 105 9.56 -9.77 2.67
C PHE A 105 9.14 -11.15 2.16
N LYS A 106 8.25 -11.83 2.89
CA LYS A 106 7.66 -13.08 2.41
C LYS A 106 6.47 -12.73 1.53
N ALA A 107 6.34 -13.41 0.39
CA ALA A 107 5.19 -13.22 -0.48
C ALA A 107 3.85 -13.47 0.24
N TYR A 108 3.83 -14.40 1.19
CA TYR A 108 2.66 -14.63 2.05
C TYR A 108 2.23 -13.37 2.81
N ASP A 109 3.17 -12.62 3.37
CA ASP A 109 2.88 -11.42 4.17
C ASP A 109 2.30 -10.30 3.28
N LEU A 110 2.78 -10.20 2.04
CA LEU A 110 2.22 -9.29 1.03
C LEU A 110 0.78 -9.69 0.68
N LEU A 111 0.55 -10.96 0.33
CA LEU A 111 -0.76 -11.47 -0.07
C LEU A 111 -1.81 -11.45 1.05
N GLN A 112 -1.36 -11.44 2.32
CA GLN A 112 -2.25 -11.24 3.45
C GLN A 112 -2.63 -9.77 3.63
N ALA A 113 -1.81 -8.84 3.15
CA ALA A 113 -2.00 -7.39 3.29
C ALA A 113 -2.76 -6.74 2.11
N THR A 114 -2.87 -7.43 0.96
CA THR A 114 -3.54 -6.98 -0.28
C THR A 114 -4.74 -7.83 -0.61
#